data_AF-A0AAE1XDD0-F1
#
_entry.id   AF-A0AAE1XDD0-F1
#
_cell.length_a   1.000
_cell.length_b   1.000
_cell.length_c   1.000
_cell.angle_alpha   90.00
_cell.angle_beta   90.00
_cell.angle_gamma   90.00
#
_symmetry.space_group_name_H-M   'P 1'
#
loop_
_entity.id
_entity.type
_entity.pdbx_description
1 polymer ?
#
loop_
_entity_poly.entity_id
_entity_poly.type
_entity_poly.pdbx_seq_one_letter_code
_entity_poly.pdbx_strand_id
1 'polypeptide(L)'
;MKLNKEVNPPVLQRMYFCLKGMRDGFIEGCRPLIGLDGCFLKGLFKGQLLAAIGRDPNDNIYPIAVAYVEVEKYDSWEWFLNLLLRDIGSHNERGWAFISDRQKGLLEAIAELAPGAEHRFCLRHMYNNFKGKFKGQELKKMFWKAASTYNVNQHLKTMAEIQNMYPKRVGEQTPYEWLAEIPPVHWARCFFQLKQDVMC
;
A
#
# COMPACT_ATOMS: atom_id res chain seq x y z
N MET A 1 49.20 -16.73 0.54
CA MET A 1 48.35 -16.17 -0.53
C MET A 1 47.77 -14.86 -0.02
N LYS A 2 48.33 -13.72 -0.42
CA LYS A 2 47.82 -12.40 -0.02
C LYS A 2 46.54 -12.17 -0.82
N LEU A 3 45.39 -12.03 -0.15
CA LEU A 3 44.16 -11.57 -0.76
C LEU A 3 44.40 -10.16 -1.31
N ASN A 4 44.36 -10.00 -2.63
CA ASN A 4 44.32 -8.69 -3.27
C ASN A 4 43.12 -7.92 -2.70
N LYS A 5 43.39 -6.76 -2.12
CA LYS A 5 42.39 -5.70 -1.96
C LYS A 5 42.15 -5.10 -3.35
N GLU A 6 40.91 -4.69 -3.62
CA GLU A 6 40.41 -3.97 -4.81
C GLU A 6 39.65 -4.76 -5.89
N VAL A 7 38.81 -5.71 -5.48
CA VAL A 7 37.54 -5.93 -6.20
C VAL A 7 36.45 -6.06 -5.14
N ASN A 8 35.51 -5.11 -5.11
CA ASN A 8 34.32 -5.30 -4.29
C ASN A 8 33.64 -6.59 -4.76
N PRO A 9 33.37 -7.56 -3.86
CA PRO A 9 32.70 -8.79 -4.27
C PRO A 9 31.36 -8.43 -4.94
N PRO A 10 30.93 -9.17 -5.98
CA PRO A 10 29.66 -8.90 -6.62
C PRO A 10 28.53 -8.92 -5.59
N VAL A 11 27.79 -7.82 -5.49
CA VAL A 11 26.65 -7.68 -4.59
C VAL A 11 25.39 -7.98 -5.38
N LEU A 12 24.56 -8.89 -4.87
CA LEU A 12 23.23 -9.11 -5.43
C LEU A 12 22.45 -7.79 -5.31
N GLN A 13 22.05 -7.22 -6.44
CA GLN A 13 21.32 -5.94 -6.46
C GLN A 13 19.81 -6.19 -6.36
N ARG A 14 19.25 -6.91 -7.34
CA ARG A 14 17.81 -7.18 -7.42
C ARG A 14 17.53 -8.55 -7.99
N MET A 15 16.46 -9.17 -7.53
CA MET A 15 16.00 -10.47 -8.04
C MET A 15 14.48 -10.50 -7.99
N TYR A 16 13.84 -10.84 -9.11
CA TYR A 16 12.38 -10.85 -9.27
C TYR A 16 11.88 -12.28 -9.45
N PHE A 17 10.79 -12.60 -8.77
CA PHE A 17 10.11 -13.90 -8.88
C PHE A 17 8.63 -13.69 -9.17
N CYS A 18 8.19 -14.15 -10.34
CA CYS A 18 6.79 -14.31 -10.69
C CYS A 18 6.59 -15.67 -11.33
N LEU A 19 5.95 -16.58 -10.59
CA LEU A 19 5.71 -17.92 -11.07
C LEU A 19 4.53 -17.92 -12.03
N LYS A 20 4.68 -18.54 -13.21
CA LYS A 20 3.63 -18.59 -14.24
C LYS A 20 2.26 -18.99 -13.69
N GLY A 21 2.20 -20.01 -12.84
CA GLY A 21 0.93 -20.46 -12.24
C GLY A 21 0.27 -19.42 -11.33
N MET A 22 1.08 -18.66 -10.56
CA MET A 22 0.58 -17.57 -9.72
C MET A 22 0.11 -16.38 -10.56
N ARG A 23 0.92 -16.02 -11.56
CA ARG A 23 0.59 -14.96 -12.51
C ARG A 23 -0.73 -15.23 -13.23
N ASP A 24 -0.85 -16.40 -13.85
CA ASP A 24 -2.02 -16.75 -14.64
C ASP A 24 -3.28 -16.89 -13.75
N GLY A 25 -3.14 -17.53 -12.58
CA GLY A 25 -4.25 -17.65 -11.61
C GLY A 25 -4.72 -16.30 -11.04
N PHE A 26 -3.82 -15.34 -10.86
CA PHE A 26 -4.19 -13.97 -10.51
C PHE A 26 -4.97 -13.30 -11.64
N ILE A 27 -4.44 -13.33 -12.86
CA ILE A 27 -5.05 -12.68 -14.04
C ILE A 27 -6.45 -13.22 -14.33
N GLU A 28 -6.63 -14.54 -14.22
CA GLU A 28 -7.87 -15.22 -14.63
C GLU A 28 -8.93 -15.28 -13.52
N GLY A 29 -8.50 -15.32 -12.25
CA GLY A 29 -9.38 -15.67 -11.14
C GLY A 29 -9.48 -14.64 -10.02
N CYS A 30 -8.50 -13.75 -9.84
CA CYS A 30 -8.49 -12.84 -8.70
C CYS A 30 -9.23 -11.53 -8.96
N ARG A 31 -9.58 -10.83 -7.87
CA ARG A 31 -10.09 -9.46 -7.93
C ARG A 31 -9.00 -8.53 -8.50
N PRO A 32 -9.35 -7.50 -9.29
CA PRO A 32 -8.38 -6.56 -9.87
C PRO A 32 -7.89 -5.56 -8.82
N LEU A 33 -7.23 -6.07 -7.77
CA LEU A 33 -6.66 -5.32 -6.67
C LEU A 33 -5.32 -5.95 -6.27
N ILE A 34 -4.29 -5.11 -6.25
CA ILE A 34 -2.91 -5.51 -5.96
C ILE A 34 -2.47 -4.83 -4.66
N GLY A 35 -2.21 -5.64 -3.64
CA GLY A 35 -1.52 -5.24 -2.43
C GLY A 35 -0.01 -5.19 -2.63
N LEU A 36 0.61 -4.09 -2.23
CA LEU A 36 2.05 -3.88 -2.32
C LEU A 36 2.61 -3.58 -0.92
N ASP A 37 3.65 -4.31 -0.54
CA ASP A 37 4.32 -4.12 0.74
C ASP A 37 5.81 -4.48 0.66
N GLY A 38 6.59 -3.91 1.57
CA GLY A 38 8.03 -4.13 1.70
C GLY A 38 8.40 -4.55 3.11
N CYS A 39 9.32 -5.50 3.27
CA CYS A 39 9.83 -5.86 4.59
C CYS A 39 11.35 -5.99 4.62
N PHE A 40 11.95 -5.67 5.77
CA PHE A 40 13.39 -5.80 5.97
C PHE A 40 13.79 -7.26 6.16
N LEU A 41 14.78 -7.69 5.39
CA LEU A 41 15.38 -9.01 5.58
C LEU A 41 16.34 -8.98 6.77
N LYS A 42 16.14 -9.93 7.69
CA LYS A 42 17.02 -10.17 8.83
C LYS A 42 17.91 -11.37 8.51
N GLY A 43 19.21 -11.13 8.31
CA GLY A 43 20.17 -12.19 8.00
C GLY A 43 21.54 -11.64 7.63
N LEU A 44 22.41 -12.53 7.14
CA LEU A 44 23.75 -12.17 6.66
C LEU A 44 23.69 -11.18 5.48
N PHE A 45 22.69 -11.35 4.61
CA PHE A 45 22.43 -10.47 3.50
C PHE A 45 21.30 -9.51 3.89
N LYS A 46 21.67 -8.23 4.02
CA LYS A 46 20.70 -7.14 4.21
C LYS A 46 19.94 -6.87 2.91
N GLY A 47 18.90 -6.06 2.99
CA GLY A 47 18.07 -5.67 1.86
C GLY A 47 16.60 -5.73 2.27
N GLN A 48 15.73 -5.59 1.27
CA GLN A 48 14.30 -5.61 1.47
C GLN A 48 13.64 -6.59 0.50
N LEU A 49 12.58 -7.23 0.97
CA LEU A 49 11.71 -8.05 0.15
C LEU A 49 10.47 -7.23 -0.17
N LEU A 50 10.25 -6.93 -1.44
CA LEU A 50 9.02 -6.36 -1.96
C LEU A 50 8.07 -7.50 -2.33
N ALA A 51 6.79 -7.32 -2.08
CA ALA A 51 5.76 -8.30 -2.40
C ALA A 51 4.57 -7.65 -3.09
N ALA A 52 4.05 -8.34 -4.10
CA ALA A 52 2.75 -8.09 -4.72
C ALA A 52 1.81 -9.25 -4.40
N ILE A 53 0.66 -8.93 -3.82
CA ILE A 53 -0.39 -9.88 -3.46
C ILE A 53 -1.71 -9.45 -4.08
N GLY A 54 -2.57 -10.40 -4.39
CA GLY A 54 -3.95 -10.20 -4.81
C GLY A 54 -4.93 -10.74 -3.77
N ARG A 55 -6.20 -10.69 -4.13
CA ARG A 55 -7.30 -11.29 -3.37
C ARG A 55 -8.10 -12.19 -4.30
N ASP A 56 -8.23 -13.46 -3.93
CA ASP A 56 -9.08 -14.37 -4.69
C ASP A 56 -10.58 -14.06 -4.43
N PRO A 57 -11.51 -14.68 -5.17
CA PRO A 57 -12.95 -14.48 -4.98
C PRO A 57 -13.47 -14.93 -3.60
N ASN A 58 -12.70 -15.77 -2.90
CA ASN A 58 -13.00 -16.28 -1.56
C ASN A 58 -12.37 -15.41 -0.45
N ASP A 59 -11.84 -14.23 -0.79
CA ASP A 59 -11.21 -13.31 0.14
C ASP A 59 -9.99 -13.92 0.87
N ASN A 60 -9.28 -14.82 0.21
CA ASN A 60 -7.95 -15.25 0.63
C ASN A 60 -6.87 -14.35 0.04
N ILE A 61 -5.71 -14.31 0.70
CA ILE A 61 -4.51 -13.66 0.15
C ILE A 61 -3.94 -14.56 -0.95
N TYR A 62 -3.68 -13.98 -2.12
CA TYR A 62 -3.11 -14.69 -3.25
C TYR A 62 -1.73 -14.10 -3.59
N PRO A 63 -0.61 -14.85 -3.55
CA PRO A 63 0.70 -14.29 -3.91
C PRO A 63 0.83 -14.12 -5.42
N ILE A 64 1.35 -12.97 -5.88
CA ILE A 64 1.55 -12.69 -7.32
C ILE A 64 3.04 -12.74 -7.67
N ALA A 65 3.82 -11.90 -7.00
CA ALA A 65 5.26 -11.78 -7.23
C ALA A 65 5.98 -11.29 -5.98
N VAL A 66 7.26 -11.61 -5.87
CA VAL A 66 8.16 -11.07 -4.83
C VAL A 66 9.47 -10.65 -5.45
N ALA A 67 10.15 -9.69 -4.84
CA ALA A 67 11.46 -9.25 -5.28
C ALA A 67 12.39 -8.95 -4.11
N TYR A 68 13.64 -9.40 -4.22
CA TYR A 68 14.73 -8.86 -3.42
C TYR A 68 15.19 -7.55 -4.04
N VAL A 69 15.39 -6.52 -3.23
CA VAL A 69 15.98 -5.24 -3.62
C VAL A 69 16.97 -4.75 -2.57
N GLU A 70 17.88 -3.88 -3.00
CA GLU A 70 18.90 -3.30 -2.13
C GLU A 70 18.29 -2.40 -1.04
N VAL A 71 17.32 -1.57 -1.43
CA VAL A 71 16.63 -0.57 -0.60
C VAL A 71 15.26 -0.29 -1.20
N GLU A 72 14.27 -0.04 -0.37
CA GLU A 72 12.94 0.40 -0.72
C GLU A 72 12.95 1.91 -1.00
N LYS A 73 13.13 2.23 -2.28
CA LYS A 73 13.16 3.58 -2.83
C LYS A 73 12.43 3.58 -4.18
N TYR A 74 12.24 4.77 -4.73
CA TYR A 74 11.62 4.98 -6.04
C TYR A 74 12.16 4.01 -7.10
N ASP A 75 13.48 4.03 -7.37
CA ASP A 75 14.10 3.18 -8.41
C ASP A 75 13.85 1.67 -8.23
N SER A 76 13.65 1.22 -6.99
CA SER A 76 13.41 -0.21 -6.69
C SER A 76 11.96 -0.57 -6.90
N TRP A 77 11.04 0.32 -6.51
CA TRP A 77 9.60 0.16 -6.74
C TRP A 77 9.24 0.30 -8.22
N GLU A 78 9.79 1.29 -8.91
CA GLU A 78 9.60 1.49 -10.35
C GLU A 78 10.07 0.25 -11.13
N TRP A 79 11.28 -0.24 -10.84
CA TRP A 79 11.78 -1.49 -11.44
C TRP A 79 10.88 -2.70 -11.15
N PHE A 80 10.45 -2.89 -9.89
CA PHE A 80 9.60 -4.01 -9.52
C PHE A 80 8.22 -3.95 -10.20
N LEU A 81 7.60 -2.77 -10.21
CA LEU A 81 6.28 -2.55 -10.80
C LEU A 81 6.30 -2.66 -12.32
N ASN A 82 7.38 -2.22 -12.98
CA ASN A 82 7.53 -2.38 -14.41
C ASN A 82 7.56 -3.88 -14.80
N LEU A 83 8.34 -4.69 -14.07
CA LEU A 83 8.35 -6.15 -14.26
C LEU A 83 6.98 -6.78 -13.97
N LEU A 84 6.34 -6.39 -12.87
CA LEU A 84 5.02 -6.88 -12.49
C LEU A 84 3.98 -6.59 -13.57
N LEU A 85 3.86 -5.33 -14.00
CA LEU A 85 2.88 -4.89 -15.00
C LEU A 85 3.17 -5.46 -16.39
N ARG A 86 4.43 -5.73 -16.73
CA ARG A 86 4.77 -6.49 -17.94
C ARG A 86 4.22 -7.92 -17.88
N ASP A 87 4.28 -8.56 -16.72
CA ASP A 87 3.85 -9.95 -16.58
C ASP A 87 2.33 -10.09 -16.43
N ILE A 88 1.65 -9.16 -15.74
CA ILE A 88 0.19 -9.23 -15.49
C ILE A 88 -0.66 -8.38 -16.46
N GLY A 89 -0.03 -7.50 -17.24
CA GLY A 89 -0.69 -6.52 -18.08
C GLY A 89 -0.82 -5.16 -17.40
N SER A 90 -0.97 -4.11 -18.21
CA SER A 90 -1.02 -2.73 -17.72
C SER A 90 -2.33 -2.40 -17.02
N HIS A 91 -2.34 -1.33 -16.21
CA HIS A 91 -3.58 -0.81 -15.61
C HIS A 91 -4.64 -0.50 -16.68
N ASN A 92 -4.26 0.11 -17.80
CA ASN A 92 -5.19 0.48 -18.86
C ASN A 92 -5.88 -0.73 -19.51
N GLU A 93 -5.21 -1.88 -19.55
CA GLU A 93 -5.76 -3.12 -20.12
C GLU A 93 -6.66 -3.88 -19.13
N ARG A 94 -6.36 -3.78 -17.84
CA ARG A 94 -6.89 -4.70 -16.82
C ARG A 94 -7.68 -4.03 -15.69
N GLY A 95 -7.61 -2.71 -15.56
CA GLY A 95 -8.30 -1.95 -14.54
C GLY A 95 -7.80 -2.20 -13.12
N TRP A 96 -6.50 -2.42 -12.94
CA TRP A 96 -5.90 -2.71 -11.63
C TRP A 96 -6.07 -1.56 -10.62
N ALA A 97 -6.58 -1.86 -9.43
CA ALA A 97 -6.40 -1.01 -8.26
C ALA A 97 -5.19 -1.44 -7.45
N PHE A 98 -4.62 -0.50 -6.70
CA PHE A 98 -3.49 -0.75 -5.80
C PHE A 98 -3.88 -0.47 -4.36
N ILE A 99 -3.34 -1.25 -3.43
CA ILE A 99 -3.36 -0.95 -2.00
C ILE A 99 -1.96 -1.07 -1.43
N SER A 100 -1.46 -0.02 -0.78
CA SER A 100 -0.12 -0.04 -0.19
C SER A 100 -0.02 0.80 1.05
N ASP A 101 1.14 0.81 1.69
CA ASP A 101 1.45 1.87 2.64
C ASP A 101 1.64 3.24 1.94
N ARG A 102 2.09 4.25 2.71
CA ARG A 102 2.34 5.61 2.21
C ARG A 102 3.82 5.89 1.94
N GLN A 103 4.61 4.88 1.57
CA GLN A 103 6.02 5.07 1.26
C GLN A 103 6.17 5.90 -0.02
N LYS A 104 6.93 7.01 0.06
CA LYS A 104 6.96 8.04 -0.99
C LYS A 104 7.38 7.50 -2.36
N GLY A 105 8.42 6.66 -2.42
CA GLY A 105 8.92 6.11 -3.67
C GLY A 105 7.91 5.19 -4.37
N LEU A 106 7.09 4.47 -3.60
CA LEU A 106 6.02 3.63 -4.10
C LEU A 106 4.87 4.47 -4.68
N LEU A 107 4.46 5.53 -3.98
CA LEU A 107 3.43 6.43 -4.49
C LEU A 107 3.84 7.05 -5.82
N GLU A 108 5.10 7.49 -5.92
CA GLU A 108 5.69 8.05 -7.15
C GLU A 108 5.72 7.01 -8.28
N ALA A 109 6.18 5.79 -8.00
CA ALA A 109 6.26 4.72 -9.01
C ALA A 109 4.88 4.28 -9.54
N ILE A 110 3.86 4.19 -8.68
CA ILE A 110 2.48 3.89 -9.12
C ILE A 110 1.93 5.01 -10.00
N ALA A 111 2.14 6.27 -9.60
CA ALA A 111 1.66 7.42 -10.36
C ALA A 111 2.27 7.48 -11.77
N GLU A 112 3.53 7.07 -11.93
CA GLU A 112 4.22 7.01 -13.23
C GLU A 112 3.77 5.82 -14.08
N LEU A 113 3.75 4.61 -13.52
CA LEU A 113 3.55 3.37 -14.28
C LEU A 113 2.08 2.98 -14.48
N ALA A 114 1.18 3.47 -13.62
CA ALA A 114 -0.24 3.21 -13.67
C ALA A 114 -1.05 4.50 -13.46
N PRO A 115 -0.87 5.52 -14.33
CA PRO A 115 -1.55 6.80 -14.18
C PRO A 115 -3.06 6.62 -14.23
N GLY A 116 -3.77 7.22 -13.28
CA GLY A 116 -5.23 7.11 -13.16
C GLY A 116 -5.72 5.86 -12.41
N ALA A 117 -4.83 4.93 -12.06
CA ALA A 117 -5.20 3.79 -11.24
C ALA A 117 -5.70 4.23 -9.87
N GLU A 118 -6.76 3.57 -9.41
CA GLU A 118 -7.22 3.77 -8.04
C GLU A 118 -6.16 3.24 -7.08
N HIS A 119 -5.66 4.12 -6.21
CA HIS A 119 -4.69 3.78 -5.20
C HIS A 119 -5.26 3.99 -3.80
N ARG A 120 -5.38 2.90 -3.04
CA ARG A 120 -5.83 2.89 -1.65
C ARG A 120 -4.64 2.87 -0.71
N PHE A 121 -4.68 3.65 0.35
CA PHE A 121 -3.77 3.50 1.47
C PHE A 121 -4.27 2.41 2.38
N CYS A 122 -3.34 1.58 2.82
CA CYS A 122 -3.63 0.50 3.71
C CYS A 122 -4.08 1.07 5.07
N LEU A 123 -5.37 0.92 5.40
CA LEU A 123 -5.95 1.43 6.64
C LEU A 123 -5.30 0.85 7.89
N ARG A 124 -4.81 -0.38 7.86
CA ARG A 124 -4.00 -0.94 8.96
C ARG A 124 -2.76 -0.08 9.24
N HIS A 125 -1.98 0.23 8.22
CA HIS A 125 -0.79 1.08 8.32
C HIS A 125 -1.15 2.52 8.67
N MET A 126 -2.18 3.07 8.03
CA MET A 126 -2.70 4.40 8.33
C MET A 126 -3.15 4.53 9.79
N TYR A 127 -3.89 3.54 10.30
CA TYR A 127 -4.32 3.48 11.69
C TYR A 127 -3.14 3.32 12.65
N ASN A 128 -2.12 2.54 12.31
CA ASN A 128 -0.93 2.40 13.15
C ASN A 128 -0.19 3.74 13.31
N ASN A 129 -0.04 4.50 12.22
CA ASN A 129 0.52 5.85 12.24
C ASN A 129 -0.35 6.82 13.03
N PHE A 130 -1.67 6.76 12.81
CA PHE A 130 -2.66 7.56 13.52
C PHE A 130 -2.66 7.27 15.03
N LYS A 131 -2.71 5.99 15.43
CA LYS A 131 -2.62 5.51 16.81
C LYS A 131 -1.29 5.91 17.46
N GLY A 132 -0.22 6.05 16.68
CA GLY A 132 1.06 6.57 17.14
C GLY A 132 0.91 7.96 17.77
N LYS A 133 0.19 8.86 17.10
CA LYS A 133 -0.05 10.25 17.50
C LYS A 133 -1.26 10.44 18.43
N PHE A 134 -2.34 9.74 18.17
CA PHE A 134 -3.63 9.94 18.83
C PHE A 134 -4.09 8.64 19.51
N LYS A 135 -4.31 8.68 20.83
CA LYS A 135 -4.75 7.53 21.62
C LYS A 135 -6.24 7.66 21.95
N GLY A 136 -6.93 6.53 22.06
CA GLY A 136 -8.32 6.48 22.52
C GLY A 136 -9.13 5.40 21.81
N GLN A 137 -9.90 4.62 22.59
CA GLN A 137 -10.72 3.55 22.04
C GLN A 137 -11.93 4.08 21.24
N GLU A 138 -12.53 5.18 21.69
CA GLU A 138 -13.60 5.84 20.95
C GLU A 138 -13.08 6.42 19.63
N LEU A 139 -11.92 7.11 19.65
CA LEU A 139 -11.29 7.62 18.44
C LEU A 139 -10.94 6.50 17.45
N LYS A 140 -10.49 5.33 17.94
CA LYS A 140 -10.31 4.12 17.12
C LYS A 140 -11.63 3.74 16.43
N LYS A 141 -12.73 3.63 17.18
CA LYS A 141 -14.04 3.27 16.60
C LYS A 141 -14.46 4.28 15.54
N MET A 142 -14.28 5.58 15.80
CA MET A 142 -14.62 6.64 14.86
C MET A 142 -13.76 6.60 13.60
N PHE A 143 -12.45 6.35 13.72
CA PHE A 143 -11.54 6.16 12.59
C PHE A 143 -12.06 5.04 11.66
N TRP A 144 -12.34 3.85 12.22
CA TRP A 144 -12.83 2.74 11.42
C TRP A 144 -14.22 3.00 10.85
N LYS A 145 -15.10 3.69 11.60
CA LYS A 145 -16.44 4.10 11.12
C LYS A 145 -16.35 5.05 9.93
N ALA A 146 -15.45 6.04 9.98
CA ALA A 146 -15.22 6.99 8.89
C ALA A 146 -14.61 6.30 7.66
N ALA A 147 -13.67 5.38 7.86
CA ALA A 147 -13.00 4.69 6.77
C ALA A 147 -13.91 3.64 6.08
N SER A 148 -14.73 2.92 6.84
CA SER A 148 -15.43 1.71 6.37
C SER A 148 -16.82 1.96 5.78
N THR A 149 -17.40 3.14 5.99
CA THR A 149 -18.77 3.43 5.56
C THR A 149 -18.89 3.54 4.04
N TYR A 150 -20.03 3.08 3.50
CA TYR A 150 -20.39 3.23 2.09
C TYR A 150 -21.11 4.55 1.78
N ASN A 151 -21.47 5.33 2.80
CA ASN A 151 -22.25 6.55 2.64
C ASN A 151 -21.39 7.78 2.95
N VAL A 152 -21.25 8.66 1.95
CA VAL A 152 -20.49 9.93 2.05
C VAL A 152 -21.01 10.81 3.20
N ASN A 153 -22.32 10.94 3.37
CA ASN A 153 -22.91 11.72 4.46
C ASN A 153 -22.54 11.14 5.83
N GLN A 154 -22.49 9.80 5.94
CA GLN A 154 -22.07 9.15 7.19
C GLN A 154 -20.58 9.35 7.46
N HIS A 155 -19.73 9.35 6.41
CA HIS A 155 -18.32 9.68 6.54
C HIS A 155 -18.13 11.12 7.04
N LEU A 156 -18.76 12.09 6.37
CA LEU A 156 -18.69 13.51 6.73
C LEU A 156 -19.21 13.77 8.15
N LYS A 157 -20.31 13.12 8.53
CA LYS A 157 -20.85 13.18 9.90
C LYS A 157 -19.84 12.68 10.91
N THR A 158 -19.19 11.54 10.66
CA THR A 158 -18.18 11.00 11.58
C THR A 158 -16.93 11.86 11.64
N MET A 159 -16.50 12.46 10.52
CA MET A 159 -15.41 13.44 10.51
C MET A 159 -15.73 14.68 11.35
N ALA A 160 -16.95 15.21 11.25
CA ALA A 160 -17.42 16.32 12.09
C ALA A 160 -17.52 15.92 13.57
N GLU A 161 -17.98 14.70 13.87
CA GLU A 161 -17.98 14.16 15.25
C GLU A 161 -16.54 14.14 15.82
N ILE A 162 -15.54 13.69 15.04
CA ILE A 162 -14.12 13.70 15.46
C ILE A 162 -13.65 15.13 15.75
N GLN A 163 -13.96 16.08 14.86
CA GLN A 163 -13.56 17.48 15.00
C GLN A 163 -14.13 18.11 16.28
N ASN A 164 -15.39 17.82 16.61
CA ASN A 164 -16.06 18.38 17.78
C ASN A 164 -15.58 17.74 19.10
N MET A 165 -15.34 16.43 19.11
CA MET A 165 -14.92 15.71 20.32
C MET A 165 -13.44 15.95 20.68
N TYR A 166 -12.61 16.25 19.70
CA TYR A 166 -11.18 16.45 19.86
C TYR A 166 -10.78 17.86 19.38
N PRO A 167 -11.22 18.92 20.10
CA PRO A 167 -10.98 20.30 19.70
C PRO A 167 -9.48 20.63 19.75
N LYS A 168 -9.10 21.61 18.92
CA LYS A 168 -7.71 22.05 18.78
C LYS A 168 -7.17 22.63 20.09
N ARG A 169 -6.00 22.14 20.49
CA ARG A 169 -5.19 22.71 21.56
C ARG A 169 -4.07 23.54 20.95
N VAL A 170 -3.61 24.55 21.67
CA VAL A 170 -2.56 25.46 21.19
C VAL A 170 -1.31 24.65 20.84
N GLY A 171 -0.87 24.72 19.58
CA GLY A 171 0.33 24.04 19.09
C GLY A 171 0.16 22.55 18.74
N GLU A 172 -1.03 21.96 18.87
CA GLU A 172 -1.28 20.55 18.58
C GLU A 172 -2.10 20.36 17.30
N GLN A 173 -1.70 19.39 16.48
CA GLN A 173 -2.50 18.89 15.35
C GLN A 173 -3.65 18.06 15.92
N THR A 174 -4.88 18.29 15.46
CA THR A 174 -6.04 17.48 15.85
C THR A 174 -6.13 16.17 15.06
N PRO A 175 -6.85 15.16 15.58
CA PRO A 175 -7.13 13.95 14.81
C PRO A 175 -7.87 14.24 13.49
N TYR A 176 -8.76 15.24 13.49
CA TYR A 176 -9.47 15.69 12.29
C TYR A 176 -8.50 16.28 11.25
N GLU A 177 -7.65 17.22 11.65
CA GLU A 177 -6.68 17.85 10.73
C GLU A 177 -5.75 16.80 10.11
N TRP A 178 -5.25 15.85 10.91
CA TRP A 178 -4.39 14.77 10.39
C TRP A 178 -5.09 13.89 9.36
N LEU A 179 -6.37 13.57 9.57
CA LEU A 179 -7.16 12.78 8.61
C LEU A 179 -7.50 13.61 7.37
N ALA A 180 -7.78 14.90 7.53
CA ALA A 180 -8.12 15.82 6.45
C ALA A 180 -6.93 16.13 5.51
N GLU A 181 -5.69 15.98 5.99
CA GLU A 181 -4.47 16.04 5.17
C GLU A 181 -4.38 14.90 4.13
N ILE A 182 -5.15 13.84 4.31
CA ILE A 182 -5.13 12.65 3.46
C ILE A 182 -6.41 12.65 2.62
N PRO A 183 -6.32 12.78 1.28
CA PRO A 183 -7.52 12.80 0.44
C PRO A 183 -8.38 11.55 0.67
N PRO A 184 -9.70 11.70 0.93
CA PRO A 184 -10.55 10.58 1.33
C PRO A 184 -10.69 9.51 0.26
N VAL A 185 -10.46 9.85 -1.02
CA VAL A 185 -10.40 8.90 -2.14
C VAL A 185 -9.38 7.77 -1.93
N HIS A 186 -8.35 7.99 -1.11
CA HIS A 186 -7.34 6.98 -0.82
C HIS A 186 -7.65 6.10 0.39
N TRP A 187 -8.58 6.45 1.27
CA TRP A 187 -8.75 5.71 2.53
C TRP A 187 -10.20 5.50 2.98
N ALA A 188 -11.14 6.31 2.50
CA ALA A 188 -12.54 6.19 2.85
C ALA A 188 -13.30 5.44 1.76
N ARG A 189 -13.87 4.29 2.13
CA ARG A 189 -14.54 3.34 1.23
C ARG A 189 -15.62 3.96 0.36
N CYS A 190 -16.41 4.89 0.91
CA CYS A 190 -17.46 5.59 0.17
C CYS A 190 -16.96 6.42 -1.01
N PHE A 191 -15.64 6.64 -1.14
CA PHE A 191 -15.01 7.34 -2.25
C PHE A 191 -14.24 6.43 -3.22
N PHE A 192 -14.19 5.12 -2.97
CA PHE A 192 -13.57 4.18 -3.91
C PHE A 192 -14.47 4.00 -5.14
N GLN A 193 -13.87 4.09 -6.32
CA GLN A 193 -14.51 3.86 -7.61
C GLN A 193 -14.82 2.37 -7.79
N LEU A 194 -13.87 1.50 -7.42
CA LEU A 194 -14.07 0.05 -7.47
C LEU A 194 -14.77 -0.44 -6.20
N LYS A 195 -16.00 -0.90 -6.33
CA LYS A 195 -16.81 -1.48 -5.24
C LYS A 195 -16.36 -2.90 -4.88
N GLN A 196 -15.08 -3.05 -4.54
CA GLN A 196 -14.52 -4.28 -4.00
C GLN A 196 -14.49 -4.21 -2.48
N ASP A 197 -14.96 -5.26 -1.81
CA ASP A 197 -15.05 -5.34 -0.36
C ASP A 197 -13.70 -5.66 0.32
N VAL A 198 -12.65 -4.94 -0.09
CA VAL A 198 -11.31 -5.13 0.44
C VAL A 198 -10.83 -3.84 1.09
N MET A 199 -10.79 -3.89 2.42
CA MET A 199 -9.98 -3.02 3.25
C MET A 199 -8.89 -3.89 3.87
N CYS A 200 -7.63 -3.50 3.76
CA CYS A 200 -6.67 -3.91 4.78
C CYS A 200 -7.04 -3.17 6.10
#